data_AF-A0A3M7NN49-F1
#
_entry.id   AF-A0A3M7NN49-F1
#
_cell.length_a   1.000
_cell.length_b   1.000
_cell.length_c   1.000
_cell.angle_alpha   90.00
_cell.angle_beta   90.00
_cell.angle_gamma   90.00
#
_symmetry.space_group_name_H-M   'P 1'
#
loop_
_entity.id
_entity.type
_entity.pdbx_description
1 polymer ?
#
loop_
_entity_poly.entity_id
_entity_poly.type
_entity_poly.pdbx_seq_one_letter_code
_entity_poly.pdbx_strand_id
1 'polypeptide(L)'
;MPLGPRPGAEPGIDISTDRDEEMPNLQAMKAECQIDIIDFSETNVRVEQATNDTLAKVLDEARPDDMPCRWISVNGLSWDVIKTLGRKYELHRLAIEDLVQTHSRTKVDWYRDHAFMVLTLQKLVRLHYSGGDHQDCPAHEGYDGRHPSSYSIRERKQRLWQWASNSNEKEVLPRYLDRDGDGKVDETVMAHSGLSENSPIKEIRTLYRYESSQIPDHTAFMEKHSALSREGLVVSVEQVSIFLLTDNSVISFFEHSADDVLEPILDRLRSPETILRRTVDASLLLQAIIDAIVDLAIPVKDAYNKARKELQIDAMTNPNIKTSRALHIFGEEIDMLQNLFKPIIVLVNALRDHNPESQVPVQAETALGNASAPSPSGPQTPVTGKMPTVTTATMPLPPDSPQHFSPLAKTKRDREGEMLRKMSDFKRIARTQVRYVTNVSISPVAHVYFGDVLDHCITIIQSFEQMDASANNISTLIFNTVGAKTNGTMMILAVVTIIFAPLTFISGYFGMNFASGAGLAHPFAFFWVVAVPSLVAFMLLVFATMLWDNLASFLSKRGIRARRRRHQRRL
;
A
#
# COMPACT_ATOMS: atom_id res chain seq x y z
N MET A 1 -0.56 25.91 -0.27
CA MET A 1 -1.95 25.94 -0.80
C MET A 1 -2.02 24.86 -1.86
N PRO A 2 -3.08 24.04 -1.98
CA PRO A 2 -3.08 22.97 -2.98
C PRO A 2 -2.84 23.53 -4.40
N LEU A 3 -1.94 22.87 -5.12
CA LEU A 3 -1.60 23.17 -6.52
C LEU A 3 -2.70 22.75 -7.51
N GLY A 4 -3.62 21.89 -7.08
CA GLY A 4 -4.74 21.41 -7.88
C GLY A 4 -5.92 22.38 -7.99
N PRO A 5 -6.88 22.09 -8.90
CA PRO A 5 -8.05 22.93 -9.13
C PRO A 5 -8.93 23.07 -7.88
N ARG A 6 -9.56 24.24 -7.73
CA ARG A 6 -10.54 24.47 -6.68
C ARG A 6 -11.81 23.67 -6.97
N PRO A 7 -12.51 23.13 -5.94
CA PRO A 7 -13.81 22.48 -6.15
C PRO A 7 -14.78 23.39 -6.90
N GLY A 8 -15.24 22.94 -8.08
CA GLY A 8 -16.11 23.72 -8.97
C GLY A 8 -15.41 24.53 -10.07
N ALA A 9 -14.08 24.44 -10.21
CA ALA A 9 -13.37 24.92 -11.39
C ALA A 9 -13.69 24.08 -12.65
N GLU A 10 -13.45 24.63 -13.84
CA GLU A 10 -13.54 23.85 -15.08
C GLU A 10 -12.41 22.81 -15.17
N PRO A 11 -12.67 21.60 -15.70
CA PRO A 11 -11.67 20.54 -15.77
C PRO A 11 -10.71 20.72 -16.96
N GLY A 12 -9.42 20.59 -16.68
CA GLY A 12 -8.29 20.72 -17.59
C GLY A 12 -7.57 22.06 -17.46
N ILE A 13 -6.24 22.03 -17.47
CA ILE A 13 -5.42 23.25 -17.56
C ILE A 13 -5.22 23.60 -19.04
N ASP A 14 -5.73 24.75 -19.47
CA ASP A 14 -5.53 25.24 -20.84
C ASP A 14 -4.14 25.90 -20.97
N ILE A 15 -3.30 25.35 -21.85
CA ILE A 15 -1.97 25.87 -22.15
C ILE A 15 -2.02 26.83 -23.37
N SER A 16 -3.11 26.86 -24.14
CA SER A 16 -3.19 27.64 -25.38
C SER A 16 -3.25 29.16 -25.15
N THR A 17 -3.81 29.59 -24.01
CA THR A 17 -3.89 31.01 -23.64
C THR A 17 -2.64 31.46 -22.89
N ASP A 18 -2.13 32.65 -23.21
CA ASP A 18 -1.06 33.31 -22.44
C ASP A 18 -1.59 34.01 -21.17
N ARG A 19 -2.72 33.53 -20.63
CA ARG A 19 -3.31 34.00 -19.37
C ARG A 19 -2.63 33.34 -18.16
N ASP A 20 -1.30 33.38 -18.13
CA ASP A 20 -0.52 32.88 -17.00
C ASP A 20 -0.92 33.59 -15.68
N GLU A 21 -1.49 34.79 -15.75
CA GLU A 21 -2.04 35.57 -14.63
C GLU A 21 -3.19 34.88 -13.87
N GLU A 22 -3.92 33.94 -14.48
CA GLU A 22 -5.11 33.33 -13.86
C GLU A 22 -4.78 32.26 -12.79
N MET A 23 -3.54 31.75 -12.73
CA MET A 23 -3.13 30.71 -11.78
C MET A 23 -1.76 30.99 -11.12
N PRO A 24 -1.67 31.91 -10.14
CA PRO A 24 -0.40 32.26 -9.48
C PRO A 24 0.28 31.08 -8.75
N ASN A 25 -0.49 30.07 -8.34
CA ASN A 25 0.07 28.86 -7.70
C ASN A 25 0.94 28.05 -8.68
N LEU A 26 0.61 28.03 -9.99
CA LEU A 26 1.37 27.30 -11.00
C LEU A 26 2.66 28.06 -11.39
N GLN A 27 2.61 29.40 -11.42
CA GLN A 27 3.81 30.20 -11.61
C GLN A 27 4.84 30.07 -10.46
N ALA A 28 4.37 29.75 -9.25
CA ALA A 28 5.23 29.46 -8.10
C ALA A 28 5.90 28.07 -8.20
N MET A 29 5.38 27.18 -9.05
CA MET A 29 5.96 25.86 -9.33
C MET A 29 7.11 25.98 -10.34
N LYS A 30 8.24 26.54 -9.86
CA LYS A 30 9.50 26.59 -10.59
C LYS A 30 10.56 25.77 -9.86
N ALA A 31 11.08 24.78 -10.56
CA ALA A 31 12.22 23.99 -10.16
C ALA A 31 13.29 24.05 -11.26
N GLU A 32 14.56 23.87 -10.88
CA GLU A 32 15.61 23.62 -11.86
C GLU A 32 15.39 22.22 -12.46
N CYS A 33 15.04 22.18 -13.75
CA CYS A 33 14.81 20.93 -14.47
C CYS A 33 16.07 20.51 -15.21
N GLN A 34 16.53 19.28 -14.96
CA GLN A 34 17.46 18.59 -15.86
C GLN A 34 16.63 17.81 -16.88
N ILE A 35 16.90 18.04 -18.17
CA ILE A 35 16.13 17.42 -19.26
C ILE A 35 17.09 16.67 -20.18
N ASP A 36 16.87 15.38 -20.34
CA ASP A 36 17.68 14.52 -21.19
C ASP A 36 16.84 14.07 -22.40
N ILE A 37 17.24 14.53 -23.59
CA ILE A 37 16.60 14.18 -24.87
C ILE A 37 17.48 13.15 -25.57
N ILE A 38 16.94 11.95 -25.79
CA ILE A 38 17.66 10.79 -26.30
C ILE A 38 16.97 10.34 -27.58
N ASP A 39 17.61 10.63 -28.71
CA ASP A 39 17.21 10.15 -30.02
C ASP A 39 18.00 8.88 -30.35
N PHE A 40 17.31 7.83 -30.78
CA PHE A 40 17.96 6.54 -31.02
C PHE A 40 17.38 5.75 -32.18
N SER A 41 18.26 5.05 -32.88
CA SER A 41 17.95 4.11 -33.97
C SER A 41 18.45 2.70 -33.62
N GLU A 42 18.66 1.82 -34.59
CA GLU A 42 19.41 0.57 -34.36
C GLU A 42 20.92 0.84 -34.26
N THR A 43 21.43 1.85 -34.99
CA THR A 43 22.87 2.09 -35.21
C THR A 43 23.46 3.19 -34.34
N ASN A 44 22.80 4.35 -34.22
CA ASN A 44 23.30 5.54 -33.49
C ASN A 44 22.44 5.95 -32.29
N VAL A 45 23.04 6.47 -31.23
CA VAL A 45 22.36 7.12 -30.08
C VAL A 45 22.86 8.57 -30.03
N ARG A 46 21.96 9.55 -30.03
CA ARG A 46 22.25 10.95 -29.66
C ARG A 46 21.64 11.19 -28.27
N VAL A 47 22.43 11.75 -27.37
CA VAL A 47 21.97 12.21 -26.05
C VAL A 47 22.26 13.69 -25.98
N GLU A 48 21.24 14.49 -25.66
CA GLU A 48 21.34 15.93 -25.59
C GLU A 48 20.69 16.43 -24.30
N GLN A 49 21.47 17.17 -23.52
CA GLN A 49 21.05 17.69 -22.23
C GLN A 49 20.55 19.13 -22.39
N ALA A 50 19.40 19.42 -21.80
CA ALA A 50 18.75 20.71 -21.78
C ALA A 50 18.36 21.12 -20.35
N THR A 51 18.11 22.41 -20.19
CA THR A 51 17.61 23.07 -18.98
C THR A 51 16.38 23.89 -19.37
N ASN A 52 15.61 24.39 -18.41
CA ASN A 52 14.40 25.19 -18.63
C ASN A 52 14.51 26.19 -19.80
N ASP A 53 15.57 27.01 -19.83
CA ASP A 53 15.78 28.06 -20.84
C ASP A 53 16.26 27.55 -22.22
N THR A 54 16.94 26.39 -22.27
CA THR A 54 17.49 25.86 -23.53
C THR A 54 16.54 24.91 -24.24
N LEU A 55 15.58 24.32 -23.49
CA LEU A 55 14.61 23.35 -23.98
C LEU A 55 13.92 23.80 -25.28
N ALA A 56 13.40 25.03 -25.32
CA ALA A 56 12.69 25.54 -26.50
C ALA A 56 13.56 25.47 -27.77
N LYS A 57 14.84 25.82 -27.68
CA LYS A 57 15.79 25.80 -28.81
C LYS A 57 16.09 24.39 -29.29
N VAL A 58 16.32 23.46 -28.36
CA VAL A 58 16.56 22.04 -28.68
C VAL A 58 15.30 21.39 -29.26
N LEU A 59 14.12 21.85 -28.85
CA LEU A 59 12.85 21.43 -29.43
C LEU A 59 12.56 22.07 -30.80
N ASP A 60 13.11 23.25 -31.13
CA ASP A 60 13.02 23.82 -32.48
C ASP A 60 13.92 23.06 -33.49
N GLU A 61 14.94 22.33 -33.03
CA GLU A 61 15.67 21.39 -33.89
C GLU A 61 14.78 20.22 -34.31
N ALA A 62 14.67 20.02 -35.62
CA ALA A 62 13.96 18.88 -36.20
C ALA A 62 14.63 17.56 -35.78
N ARG A 63 13.82 16.54 -35.47
CA ARG A 63 14.33 15.20 -35.18
C ARG A 63 15.10 14.68 -36.41
N PRO A 64 16.30 14.10 -36.24
CA PRO A 64 17.01 13.47 -37.34
C PRO A 64 16.19 12.32 -37.96
N ASP A 65 16.03 12.30 -39.28
CA ASP A 65 15.27 11.27 -40.00
C ASP A 65 15.82 9.84 -39.80
N ASP A 66 17.09 9.71 -39.40
CA ASP A 66 17.75 8.43 -39.10
C ASP A 66 17.46 7.89 -37.70
N MET A 67 16.82 8.68 -36.81
CA MET A 67 16.52 8.33 -35.42
C MET A 67 15.03 8.46 -35.12
N PRO A 68 14.21 7.43 -35.43
CA PRO A 68 12.76 7.55 -35.35
C PRO A 68 12.22 7.54 -33.91
N CYS A 69 12.92 6.91 -32.95
CA CYS A 69 12.49 6.87 -31.55
C CYS A 69 13.14 7.99 -30.73
N ARG A 70 12.32 8.74 -29.98
CA ARG A 70 12.76 9.85 -29.12
C ARG A 70 12.27 9.62 -27.68
N TRP A 71 13.18 9.71 -26.72
CA TRP A 71 12.84 9.80 -25.30
C TRP A 71 13.16 11.21 -24.78
N ILE A 72 12.21 11.82 -24.08
CA ILE A 72 12.43 13.04 -23.32
C ILE A 72 12.23 12.71 -21.85
N SER A 73 13.32 12.67 -21.07
CA SER A 73 13.28 12.52 -19.62
C SER A 73 13.40 13.88 -18.97
N VAL A 74 12.47 14.23 -18.08
CA VAL A 74 12.44 15.49 -17.33
C VAL A 74 12.57 15.17 -15.84
N ASN A 75 13.68 15.60 -15.23
CA ASN A 75 13.93 15.52 -13.79
C ASN A 75 13.61 16.87 -13.15
N GLY A 76 12.63 16.93 -12.25
CA GLY A 76 12.09 18.17 -11.70
C GLY A 76 10.83 18.63 -12.43
N LEU A 77 9.83 19.08 -11.68
CA LEU A 77 8.58 19.60 -12.23
C LEU A 77 8.56 21.13 -12.21
N SER A 78 8.52 21.75 -13.39
CA SER A 78 8.44 23.21 -13.55
C SER A 78 7.44 23.60 -14.64
N TRP A 79 6.62 24.62 -14.37
CA TRP A 79 5.49 24.99 -15.24
C TRP A 79 5.91 25.43 -16.64
N ASP A 80 7.05 26.10 -16.78
CA ASP A 80 7.64 26.52 -18.06
C ASP A 80 7.98 25.34 -18.99
N VAL A 81 8.59 24.29 -18.45
CA VAL A 81 8.92 23.05 -19.15
C VAL A 81 7.65 22.31 -19.56
N ILE A 82 6.69 22.15 -18.63
CA ILE A 82 5.40 21.51 -18.88
C ILE A 82 4.60 22.26 -19.97
N LYS A 83 4.56 23.59 -19.89
CA LYS A 83 3.92 24.48 -20.89
C LYS A 83 4.56 24.34 -22.27
N THR A 84 5.89 24.26 -22.33
CA THR A 84 6.65 24.14 -23.59
C THR A 84 6.41 22.79 -24.26
N LEU A 85 6.56 21.69 -23.52
CA LEU A 85 6.31 20.33 -24.04
C LEU A 85 4.82 20.12 -24.39
N GLY A 86 3.92 20.61 -23.54
CA GLY A 86 2.48 20.54 -23.75
C GLY A 86 2.00 21.24 -25.01
N ARG A 87 2.55 22.43 -25.32
CA ARG A 87 2.28 23.14 -26.59
C ARG A 87 2.85 22.40 -27.80
N LYS A 88 4.09 21.90 -27.72
CA LYS A 88 4.75 21.25 -28.87
C LYS A 88 4.11 19.92 -29.25
N TYR A 89 3.73 19.11 -28.26
CA TYR A 89 3.19 17.76 -28.47
C TYR A 89 1.66 17.67 -28.32
N GLU A 90 0.97 18.82 -28.31
CA GLU A 90 -0.49 18.96 -28.20
C GLU A 90 -1.09 18.08 -27.09
N LEU A 91 -0.44 18.07 -25.91
CA LEU A 91 -0.83 17.22 -24.79
C LEU A 91 -2.20 17.62 -24.24
N HIS A 92 -3.01 16.63 -23.83
CA HIS A 92 -4.40 16.87 -23.47
C HIS A 92 -4.53 17.57 -22.11
N ARG A 93 -5.29 18.67 -22.04
CA ARG A 93 -5.45 19.53 -20.86
C ARG A 93 -5.72 18.82 -19.51
N LEU A 94 -6.41 17.68 -19.52
CA LEU A 94 -6.64 16.87 -18.31
C LEU A 94 -5.37 16.11 -17.87
N ALA A 95 -4.59 15.59 -18.82
CA ALA A 95 -3.33 14.91 -18.51
C ALA A 95 -2.29 15.89 -17.93
N ILE A 96 -2.31 17.16 -18.35
CA ILE A 96 -1.49 18.21 -17.74
C ILE A 96 -1.99 18.56 -16.31
N GLU A 97 -3.30 18.61 -16.09
CA GLU A 97 -3.89 18.79 -14.75
C GLU A 97 -3.45 17.67 -13.79
N ASP A 98 -3.57 16.42 -14.22
CA ASP A 98 -3.14 15.24 -13.45
C ASP A 98 -1.61 15.19 -13.22
N LEU A 99 -0.81 15.63 -14.19
CA LEU A 99 0.65 15.74 -14.04
C LEU A 99 1.06 16.78 -13.00
N VAL A 100 0.39 17.94 -13.00
CA VAL A 100 0.61 19.01 -12.02
C VAL A 100 0.11 18.60 -10.63
N GLN A 101 -0.91 17.76 -10.55
CA GLN A 101 -1.39 17.21 -9.29
C GLN A 101 -0.50 16.05 -8.80
N THR A 102 0.48 16.37 -7.96
CA THR A 102 1.49 15.48 -7.35
C THR A 102 0.97 14.42 -6.35
N HIS A 103 -0.34 14.18 -6.32
CA HIS A 103 -1.02 13.15 -5.52
C HIS A 103 -2.19 12.51 -6.29
N SER A 104 -2.03 12.31 -7.61
CA SER A 104 -3.00 11.57 -8.40
C SER A 104 -2.82 10.06 -8.19
N ARG A 105 -3.87 9.28 -8.47
CA ARG A 105 -3.81 7.81 -8.37
C ARG A 105 -3.27 7.24 -9.67
N THR A 106 -2.39 6.25 -9.56
CA THR A 106 -1.88 5.45 -10.68
C THR A 106 -3.01 5.03 -11.63
N LYS A 107 -2.90 5.41 -12.91
CA LYS A 107 -3.91 5.21 -13.96
C LYS A 107 -3.30 5.29 -15.35
N VAL A 108 -4.03 4.79 -16.35
CA VAL A 108 -3.76 5.03 -17.77
C VAL A 108 -5.00 5.59 -18.45
N ASP A 109 -4.86 6.76 -19.08
CA ASP A 109 -5.89 7.46 -19.83
C ASP A 109 -5.49 7.53 -21.31
N TRP A 110 -6.39 7.09 -22.19
CA TRP A 110 -6.13 6.95 -23.61
C TRP A 110 -6.74 8.11 -24.40
N TYR A 111 -5.90 8.92 -25.04
CA TYR A 111 -6.31 9.98 -25.96
C TYR A 111 -6.06 9.55 -27.41
N ARG A 112 -6.44 10.40 -28.37
CA ARG A 112 -6.28 10.10 -29.80
C ARG A 112 -4.82 9.99 -30.19
N ASP A 113 -4.03 10.97 -29.77
CA ASP A 113 -2.66 11.21 -30.26
C ASP A 113 -1.58 10.83 -29.25
N HIS A 114 -1.97 10.53 -28.00
CA HIS A 114 -1.10 10.05 -26.95
C HIS A 114 -1.85 9.18 -25.91
N ALA A 115 -1.12 8.30 -25.23
CA ALA A 115 -1.57 7.66 -24.00
C ALA A 115 -0.86 8.32 -22.82
N PHE A 116 -1.63 8.73 -21.81
CA PHE A 116 -1.12 9.30 -20.58
C PHE A 116 -1.16 8.27 -19.47
N MET A 117 -0.08 8.17 -18.71
CA MET A 117 0.06 7.26 -17.60
C MET A 117 0.59 8.02 -16.40
N VAL A 118 0.04 7.71 -15.22
CA VAL A 118 0.65 8.08 -13.95
C VAL A 118 0.89 6.82 -13.15
N LEU A 119 2.03 6.75 -12.48
CA LEU A 119 2.35 5.72 -11.50
C LEU A 119 3.21 6.29 -10.36
N THR A 120 3.19 5.60 -9.22
CA THR A 120 4.04 5.94 -8.07
C THR A 120 5.37 5.20 -8.15
N LEU A 121 6.49 5.91 -8.08
CA LEU A 121 7.82 5.34 -7.89
C LEU A 121 8.10 5.24 -6.39
N GLN A 122 8.48 4.05 -5.92
CA GLN A 122 8.84 3.79 -4.53
C GLN A 122 10.32 3.43 -4.46
N LYS A 123 11.11 4.16 -3.67
CA LYS A 123 12.56 3.99 -3.59
C LYS A 123 13.05 3.93 -2.15
N LEU A 124 13.99 3.02 -1.87
CA LEU A 124 14.67 2.97 -0.58
C LEU A 124 15.81 4.00 -0.53
N VAL A 125 15.77 4.87 0.48
CA VAL A 125 16.61 6.06 0.59
C VAL A 125 17.19 6.17 2.01
N ARG A 126 18.38 6.76 2.15
CA ARG A 126 18.99 7.05 3.46
C ARG A 126 18.72 8.49 3.90
N LEU A 127 18.18 8.65 5.12
CA LEU A 127 17.86 9.94 5.72
C LEU A 127 19.14 10.75 6.00
N HIS A 128 19.14 12.05 5.73
CA HIS A 128 20.26 12.93 6.08
C HIS A 128 20.03 13.60 7.43
N TYR A 129 20.71 13.13 8.47
CA TYR A 129 20.71 13.81 9.77
C TYR A 129 21.71 14.97 9.74
N SER A 130 21.20 16.19 9.56
CA SER A 130 22.00 17.41 9.74
C SER A 130 22.50 17.46 11.19
N GLY A 131 23.82 17.53 11.37
CA GLY A 131 24.48 17.36 12.67
C GLY A 131 24.25 18.54 13.63
N GLY A 132 23.12 18.53 14.33
CA GLY A 132 22.82 19.40 15.46
C GLY A 132 22.62 18.59 16.74
N ASP A 133 23.64 18.59 17.60
CA ASP A 133 23.74 17.92 18.90
C ASP A 133 23.26 16.45 19.00
N HIS A 134 24.22 15.56 19.24
CA HIS A 134 23.94 14.31 19.97
C HIS A 134 23.52 14.64 21.41
N GLN A 135 22.26 15.05 21.60
CA GLN A 135 21.63 15.07 22.90
C GLN A 135 21.05 13.69 23.18
N ASP A 136 21.89 12.84 23.79
CA ASP A 136 21.64 11.49 24.28
C ASP A 136 20.17 11.01 24.24
N CYS A 137 19.81 10.30 23.16
CA CYS A 137 18.83 9.24 23.30
C CYS A 137 19.40 8.25 24.33
N PRO A 138 18.71 7.94 25.45
CA PRO A 138 19.24 7.02 26.45
C PRO A 138 19.34 5.63 25.83
N ALA A 139 20.56 5.29 25.39
CA ALA A 139 20.88 3.97 24.90
C ALA A 139 20.55 2.94 25.98
N HIS A 140 19.95 1.84 25.56
CA HIS A 140 19.62 0.72 26.45
C HIS A 140 20.88 0.28 27.20
N GLU A 141 20.87 0.32 28.54
CA GLU A 141 22.02 -0.07 29.36
C GLU A 141 22.39 -1.54 29.09
N GLY A 142 23.44 -1.73 28.29
CA GLY A 142 24.13 -2.99 28.16
C GLY A 142 24.91 -3.28 29.44
N TYR A 143 24.58 -4.39 30.08
CA TYR A 143 25.30 -4.91 31.24
C TYR A 143 26.77 -5.17 30.87
N ASP A 144 27.73 -4.46 31.47
CA ASP A 144 29.13 -4.85 31.39
C ASP A 144 29.84 -4.75 32.75
N GLY A 145 30.57 -5.81 33.09
CA GLY A 145 31.02 -6.08 34.45
C GLY A 145 32.48 -5.73 34.67
N ARG A 146 32.76 -4.58 35.31
CA ARG A 146 34.00 -4.40 36.08
C ARG A 146 33.97 -3.24 37.09
N HIS A 147 34.12 -3.59 38.36
CA HIS A 147 34.62 -2.69 39.42
C HIS A 147 36.16 -2.50 39.25
N PRO A 148 36.83 -1.47 39.85
CA PRO A 148 36.49 -0.90 41.15
C PRO A 148 36.71 0.62 41.43
N SER A 149 36.22 1.00 42.61
CA SER A 149 36.79 1.97 43.58
C SER A 149 36.42 3.46 43.56
N SER A 150 36.00 3.91 44.75
CA SER A 150 36.00 5.26 45.35
C SER A 150 35.44 6.45 44.56
N TYR A 151 34.20 6.84 44.89
CA TYR A 151 33.76 8.23 44.83
C TYR A 151 33.14 8.68 46.16
N SER A 152 33.41 9.92 46.54
CA SER A 152 33.14 10.50 47.85
C SER A 152 31.71 11.07 47.98
N ILE A 153 31.18 11.00 49.20
CA ILE A 153 29.83 11.50 49.52
C ILE A 153 29.86 13.03 49.68
N ARG A 154 29.78 13.76 48.56
CA ARG A 154 29.48 15.20 48.57
C ARG A 154 28.97 15.66 47.20
N GLU A 155 27.66 15.99 47.13
CA GLU A 155 26.94 16.82 46.12
C GLU A 155 25.47 16.40 45.87
N ARG A 156 24.92 15.43 46.62
CA ARG A 156 23.52 14.96 46.48
C ARG A 156 22.43 15.93 46.99
N LYS A 157 22.69 17.25 47.13
CA LYS A 157 21.71 18.23 47.68
C LYS A 157 21.34 19.41 46.78
N GLN A 158 22.01 19.65 45.64
CA GLN A 158 21.61 20.73 44.71
C GLN A 158 20.69 20.28 43.55
N ARG A 159 20.69 18.98 43.18
CA ARG A 159 19.86 18.47 42.05
C ARG A 159 18.39 18.18 42.41
N LEU A 160 18.02 18.22 43.69
CA LEU A 160 16.66 17.86 44.16
C LEU A 160 15.62 18.99 44.02
N TRP A 161 16.03 20.23 43.77
CA TRP A 161 15.12 21.38 43.60
C TRP A 161 14.93 21.84 42.14
N GLN A 162 15.68 21.29 41.19
CA GLN A 162 15.50 21.55 39.74
C GLN A 162 14.52 20.58 39.07
N TRP A 163 14.31 19.38 39.64
CA TRP A 163 13.38 18.39 39.09
C TRP A 163 11.90 18.78 39.23
N ALA A 164 11.56 19.71 40.13
CA ALA A 164 10.19 20.14 40.39
C ALA A 164 9.70 21.33 39.53
N SER A 165 10.57 21.97 38.73
CA SER A 165 10.21 23.19 37.97
C SER A 165 10.24 23.05 36.45
N ASN A 166 10.28 21.82 35.92
CA ASN A 166 10.29 21.56 34.47
C ASN A 166 9.21 20.56 34.03
N SER A 167 8.06 20.54 34.73
CA SER A 167 6.84 19.85 34.29
C SER A 167 6.09 20.63 33.22
N ASN A 168 6.81 21.11 32.21
CA ASN A 168 6.24 21.69 31.00
C ASN A 168 6.93 20.99 29.83
N GLU A 169 6.55 19.72 29.64
CA GLU A 169 6.87 18.98 28.41
C GLU A 169 6.31 19.79 27.25
N LYS A 170 7.20 20.47 26.54
CA LYS A 170 6.87 21.09 25.28
C LYS A 170 6.57 19.96 24.29
N GLU A 171 5.28 19.76 24.00
CA GLU A 171 4.78 19.10 22.79
C GLU A 171 5.21 19.92 21.57
N VAL A 172 6.50 19.97 21.30
CA VAL A 172 7.09 20.58 20.13
C VAL A 172 7.68 19.44 19.33
N LEU A 173 7.13 19.26 18.13
CA LEU A 173 7.58 18.31 17.13
C LEU A 173 9.11 18.41 16.95
N PRO A 174 9.80 17.30 16.64
CA PRO A 174 11.23 17.34 16.35
C PRO A 174 11.61 18.48 15.39
N ARG A 175 12.52 19.35 15.83
CA ARG A 175 12.87 20.63 15.16
C ARG A 175 13.44 20.48 13.72
N TYR A 176 13.68 19.26 13.26
CA TYR A 176 14.06 18.97 11.86
C TYR A 176 12.85 18.81 10.92
N LEU A 177 11.62 18.81 11.44
CA LEU A 177 10.37 18.66 10.69
C LEU A 177 9.73 19.99 10.29
N ASP A 178 10.18 21.08 10.90
CA ASP A 178 9.74 22.46 10.73
C ASP A 178 11.00 23.30 10.47
N ARG A 179 11.50 23.24 9.22
CA ARG A 179 12.72 23.93 8.81
C ARG A 179 12.58 25.43 8.92
N ASP A 180 11.39 25.93 8.59
CA ASP A 180 11.11 27.35 8.45
C ASP A 180 10.70 28.00 9.80
N GLY A 181 10.44 27.20 10.83
CA GLY A 181 10.08 27.63 12.18
C GLY A 181 8.65 28.18 12.29
N ASP A 182 7.76 27.76 11.37
CA ASP A 182 6.39 28.28 11.23
C ASP A 182 5.36 27.47 12.02
N GLY A 183 5.78 26.36 12.65
CA GLY A 183 4.96 25.46 13.43
C GLY A 183 4.19 24.41 12.62
N LYS A 184 4.45 24.28 11.31
CA LYS A 184 3.92 23.19 10.47
C LYS A 184 5.01 22.17 10.16
N VAL A 185 4.58 20.98 9.73
CA VAL A 185 5.50 19.97 9.20
C VAL A 185 5.67 20.22 7.70
N ASP A 186 6.93 20.27 7.27
CA ASP A 186 7.31 20.44 5.86
C ASP A 186 6.74 19.31 4.97
N GLU A 187 6.46 19.58 3.70
CA GLU A 187 6.00 18.53 2.77
C GLU A 187 7.14 17.56 2.39
N THR A 188 8.40 18.03 2.44
CA THR A 188 9.61 17.31 2.04
C THR A 188 10.60 17.12 3.20
N VAL A 189 11.50 16.13 3.05
CA VAL A 189 12.60 15.83 3.98
C VAL A 189 13.92 15.85 3.21
N MET A 190 14.99 16.35 3.83
CA MET A 190 16.34 16.21 3.29
C MET A 190 16.84 14.78 3.45
N ALA A 191 17.08 14.11 2.33
CA ALA A 191 17.67 12.77 2.30
C ALA A 191 18.69 12.63 1.18
N HIS A 192 19.57 11.65 1.29
CA HIS A 192 20.48 11.28 0.20
C HIS A 192 19.66 10.75 -0.98
N SER A 193 20.07 10.95 -2.24
CA SER A 193 19.29 10.41 -3.36
C SER A 193 19.23 8.88 -3.35
N GLY A 194 20.26 8.20 -2.84
CA GLY A 194 20.37 6.74 -2.79
C GLY A 194 20.75 6.19 -1.42
N LEU A 195 21.30 4.97 -1.42
CA LEU A 195 21.74 4.25 -0.22
C LEU A 195 23.16 4.64 0.25
N SER A 196 23.94 5.31 -0.60
CA SER A 196 25.32 5.72 -0.31
C SER A 196 25.36 7.05 0.44
N GLU A 197 26.28 7.18 1.40
CA GLU A 197 26.53 8.43 2.13
C GLU A 197 27.03 9.57 1.22
N ASN A 198 27.63 9.20 0.08
CA ASN A 198 28.12 10.15 -0.92
C ASN A 198 27.05 10.58 -1.94
N SER A 199 25.84 10.00 -1.90
CA SER A 199 24.75 10.38 -2.81
C SER A 199 24.29 11.82 -2.52
N PRO A 200 23.98 12.64 -3.55
CA PRO A 200 23.58 14.03 -3.38
C PRO A 200 22.33 14.15 -2.53
N ILE A 201 22.27 15.16 -1.67
CA ILE A 201 21.12 15.39 -0.79
C ILE A 201 20.04 16.11 -1.60
N LYS A 202 18.84 15.53 -1.68
CA LYS A 202 17.66 16.11 -2.33
C LYS A 202 16.53 16.26 -1.30
N GLU A 203 15.61 17.18 -1.56
CA GLU A 203 14.32 17.20 -0.87
C GLU A 203 13.46 16.05 -1.43
N ILE A 204 12.93 15.19 -0.56
CA ILE A 204 12.12 14.03 -0.95
C ILE A 204 10.82 13.95 -0.15
N ARG A 205 9.78 13.34 -0.73
CA ARG A 205 8.52 13.05 -0.02
C ARG A 205 8.57 11.62 0.53
N THR A 206 8.39 11.47 1.83
CA THR A 206 8.34 10.15 2.48
C THR A 206 7.00 9.47 2.20
N LEU A 207 6.92 8.14 2.39
CA LEU A 207 5.68 7.37 2.33
C LEU A 207 4.52 8.05 3.10
N TYR A 208 4.76 8.45 4.35
CA TYR A 208 3.74 9.07 5.19
C TYR A 208 3.34 10.49 4.75
N ARG A 209 4.27 11.29 4.21
CA ARG A 209 3.95 12.62 3.66
C ARG A 209 3.18 12.53 2.35
N TYR A 210 3.48 11.53 1.52
CA TYR A 210 2.76 11.28 0.27
C TYR A 210 1.29 10.89 0.52
N GLU A 211 1.00 10.07 1.54
CA GLU A 211 -0.37 9.60 1.83
C GLU A 211 -1.13 10.47 2.85
N SER A 212 -0.46 11.00 3.88
CA SER A 212 -1.08 11.57 5.09
C SER A 212 -0.74 13.04 5.36
N SER A 213 -0.76 13.88 4.31
CA SER A 213 -0.59 15.34 4.40
C SER A 213 -1.64 16.04 5.30
N GLN A 214 -2.73 15.37 5.69
CA GLN A 214 -3.83 15.97 6.46
C GLN A 214 -3.56 16.13 7.96
N ILE A 215 -2.71 15.30 8.57
CA ILE A 215 -2.46 15.30 10.02
C ILE A 215 -0.94 15.29 10.29
N PRO A 216 -0.30 16.47 10.39
CA PRO A 216 1.16 16.56 10.48
C PRO A 216 1.74 15.86 11.72
N ASP A 217 1.08 15.94 12.88
CA ASP A 217 1.51 15.29 14.12
C ASP A 217 1.55 13.77 14.01
N HIS A 218 0.56 13.20 13.31
CA HIS A 218 0.47 11.77 13.07
C HIS A 218 1.61 11.31 12.15
N THR A 219 1.81 12.02 11.04
CA THR A 219 2.90 11.79 10.08
C THR A 219 4.27 11.86 10.76
N ALA A 220 4.53 12.90 11.54
CA ALA A 220 5.76 13.06 12.31
C ALA A 220 5.99 11.94 13.35
N PHE A 221 4.94 11.55 14.07
CA PHE A 221 5.00 10.46 15.04
C PHE A 221 5.25 9.11 14.36
N MET A 222 4.60 8.86 13.22
CA MET A 222 4.77 7.66 12.41
C MET A 222 6.17 7.56 11.82
N GLU A 223 6.68 8.60 11.14
CA GLU A 223 8.05 8.66 10.61
C GLU A 223 9.10 8.33 11.66
N LYS A 224 8.97 8.92 12.86
CA LYS A 224 9.89 8.70 13.98
C LYS A 224 9.88 7.26 14.53
N HIS A 225 8.79 6.54 14.35
CA HIS A 225 8.61 5.17 14.86
C HIS A 225 8.54 4.10 13.74
N SER A 226 8.78 4.50 12.49
CA SER A 226 8.89 3.65 11.30
C SER A 226 9.81 2.46 11.56
N ALA A 227 9.49 1.30 11.00
CA ALA A 227 10.32 0.11 11.16
C ALA A 227 11.75 0.29 10.59
N LEU A 228 11.91 1.14 9.57
CA LEU A 228 13.19 1.42 8.90
C LEU A 228 14.02 2.52 9.58
N SER A 229 13.40 3.35 10.43
CA SER A 229 14.06 4.46 11.15
C SER A 229 15.30 4.03 11.95
N ARG A 230 15.29 2.80 12.50
CA ARG A 230 16.41 2.19 13.25
C ARG A 230 17.71 2.12 12.44
N GLU A 231 17.60 2.00 11.11
CA GLU A 231 18.74 1.89 10.20
C GLU A 231 19.06 3.22 9.50
N GLY A 232 18.33 4.30 9.82
CA GLY A 232 18.43 5.57 9.10
C GLY A 232 17.87 5.51 7.67
N LEU A 233 17.03 4.51 7.38
CA LEU A 233 16.42 4.30 6.07
C LEU A 233 14.97 4.80 6.06
N VAL A 234 14.52 5.25 4.90
CA VAL A 234 13.15 5.71 4.64
C VAL A 234 12.72 5.29 3.23
N VAL A 235 11.42 5.16 2.99
CA VAL A 235 10.89 5.04 1.62
C VAL A 235 10.54 6.43 1.11
N SER A 236 11.18 6.81 0.00
CA SER A 236 10.76 7.94 -0.83
C SER A 236 9.65 7.49 -1.75
N VAL A 237 8.61 8.30 -1.91
CA VAL A 237 7.53 8.10 -2.86
C VAL A 237 7.37 9.37 -3.71
N GLU A 238 7.49 9.22 -5.02
CA GLU A 238 7.24 10.29 -5.98
C GLU A 238 6.23 9.84 -7.06
N GLN A 239 5.57 10.80 -7.69
CA GLN A 239 4.69 10.58 -8.82
C GLN A 239 5.49 10.68 -10.13
N VAL A 240 5.40 9.65 -10.96
CA VAL A 240 5.97 9.65 -12.31
C VAL A 240 4.85 9.72 -13.32
N SER A 241 4.94 10.68 -14.25
CA SER A 241 3.96 10.88 -15.33
C SER A 241 4.60 10.58 -16.67
N ILE A 242 4.01 9.69 -17.47
CA ILE A 242 4.56 9.23 -18.75
C ILE A 242 3.54 9.44 -19.87
N PHE A 243 3.99 10.01 -20.99
CA PHE A 243 3.24 10.11 -22.23
C PHE A 243 3.88 9.21 -23.29
N LEU A 244 3.08 8.33 -23.88
CA LEU A 244 3.43 7.59 -25.11
C LEU A 244 2.73 8.26 -26.29
N LEU A 245 3.50 8.77 -27.25
CA LEU A 245 2.98 9.51 -28.41
C LEU A 245 2.85 8.60 -29.64
N THR A 246 2.00 8.98 -30.60
CA THR A 246 1.88 8.30 -31.90
C THR A 246 3.13 8.42 -32.79
N ASP A 247 4.00 9.40 -32.55
CA ASP A 247 5.21 9.67 -33.35
C ASP A 247 6.45 8.87 -32.87
N ASN A 248 6.21 7.73 -32.21
CA ASN A 248 7.24 6.88 -31.59
C ASN A 248 8.11 7.63 -30.56
N SER A 249 7.50 8.54 -29.78
CA SER A 249 8.17 9.20 -28.66
C SER A 249 7.61 8.81 -27.30
N VAL A 250 8.47 8.86 -26.29
CA VAL A 250 8.08 8.81 -24.86
C VAL A 250 8.53 10.10 -24.18
N ILE A 251 7.65 10.71 -23.39
CA ILE A 251 7.99 11.82 -22.48
C ILE A 251 7.73 11.34 -21.06
N SER A 252 8.74 11.35 -20.20
CA SER A 252 8.64 10.94 -18.79
C SER A 252 9.04 12.09 -17.87
N PHE A 253 8.14 12.45 -16.96
CA PHE A 253 8.34 13.46 -15.93
C PHE A 253 8.51 12.79 -14.57
N PHE A 254 9.60 13.12 -13.89
CA PHE A 254 9.95 12.69 -12.54
C PHE A 254 10.06 13.91 -11.63
N GLU A 255 9.81 13.73 -10.33
CA GLU A 255 10.04 14.79 -9.34
C GLU A 255 11.53 14.96 -9.08
N HIS A 256 12.23 13.90 -8.64
CA HIS A 256 13.63 13.98 -8.23
C HIS A 256 14.50 12.77 -8.61
N SER A 257 13.91 11.63 -9.01
CA SER A 257 14.60 10.34 -9.17
C SER A 257 14.81 9.90 -10.62
N ALA A 258 14.76 10.83 -11.60
CA ALA A 258 14.93 10.46 -13.01
C ALA A 258 16.26 9.74 -13.28
N ASP A 259 17.34 10.19 -12.63
CA ASP A 259 18.71 9.70 -12.81
C ASP A 259 18.79 8.18 -12.62
N ASP A 260 18.10 7.64 -11.61
CA ASP A 260 18.13 6.22 -11.24
C ASP A 260 17.40 5.31 -12.23
N VAL A 261 16.44 5.85 -12.98
CA VAL A 261 15.71 5.17 -14.06
C VAL A 261 16.42 5.39 -15.40
N LEU A 262 17.03 6.57 -15.58
CA LEU A 262 17.72 6.98 -16.79
C LEU A 262 19.00 6.19 -17.03
N GLU A 263 19.91 6.12 -16.06
CA GLU A 263 21.23 5.49 -16.25
C GLU A 263 21.14 4.01 -16.70
N PRO A 264 20.34 3.12 -16.06
CA PRO A 264 20.26 1.71 -16.47
C PRO A 264 19.67 1.51 -17.86
N ILE A 265 18.73 2.37 -18.27
CA ILE A 265 18.10 2.31 -19.60
C ILE A 265 19.06 2.87 -20.65
N LEU A 266 19.81 3.93 -20.32
CA LEU A 266 20.83 4.52 -21.19
C LEU A 266 21.94 3.52 -21.52
N ASP A 267 22.41 2.74 -20.54
CA ASP A 267 23.43 1.70 -20.75
C ASP A 267 22.88 0.51 -21.57
N ARG A 268 21.59 0.17 -21.43
CA ARG A 268 20.90 -0.75 -22.35
C ARG A 268 20.85 -0.19 -23.78
N LEU A 269 20.59 1.10 -23.97
CA LEU A 269 20.53 1.76 -25.29
C LEU A 269 21.90 1.91 -25.97
N ARG A 270 22.96 2.18 -25.19
CA ARG A 270 24.36 2.23 -25.66
C ARG A 270 24.85 0.88 -26.19
N SER A 271 24.24 -0.22 -25.73
CA SER A 271 24.63 -1.59 -26.06
C SER A 271 23.84 -2.10 -27.28
N PRO A 272 24.47 -2.30 -28.46
CA PRO A 272 23.76 -2.62 -29.72
C PRO A 272 23.02 -3.96 -29.71
N GLU A 273 23.46 -4.90 -28.87
CA GLU A 273 22.88 -6.25 -28.76
C GLU A 273 21.52 -6.29 -28.04
N THR A 274 21.10 -5.20 -27.37
CA THR A 274 19.87 -5.25 -26.56
C THR A 274 18.61 -5.17 -27.40
N ILE A 275 17.54 -5.78 -26.90
CA ILE A 275 16.26 -5.85 -27.62
C ILE A 275 15.62 -4.45 -27.72
N LEU A 276 15.72 -3.65 -26.66
CA LEU A 276 15.31 -2.24 -26.63
C LEU A 276 15.94 -1.44 -27.79
N ARG A 277 17.23 -1.70 -28.03
CA ARG A 277 18.01 -1.03 -29.06
C ARG A 277 17.68 -1.50 -30.47
N ARG A 278 17.36 -2.78 -30.65
CA ARG A 278 17.06 -3.38 -31.97
C ARG A 278 15.62 -3.17 -32.44
N THR A 279 14.64 -2.99 -31.55
CA THR A 279 13.25 -2.77 -31.96
C THR A 279 12.94 -1.32 -32.29
N VAL A 280 13.68 -0.36 -31.72
CA VAL A 280 13.52 1.09 -31.94
C VAL A 280 12.07 1.55 -31.70
N ASP A 281 11.47 1.05 -30.62
CA ASP A 281 10.03 1.10 -30.34
C ASP A 281 9.76 1.75 -28.97
N ALA A 282 8.99 2.85 -29.00
CA ALA A 282 8.56 3.60 -27.83
C ALA A 282 7.71 2.76 -26.85
N SER A 283 6.98 1.74 -27.34
CA SER A 283 6.22 0.81 -26.50
C SER A 283 7.15 -0.03 -25.62
N LEU A 284 8.29 -0.47 -26.17
CA LEU A 284 9.29 -1.25 -25.43
C LEU A 284 10.15 -0.35 -24.52
N LEU A 285 10.39 0.90 -24.91
CA LEU A 285 10.99 1.90 -24.03
C LEU A 285 10.08 2.19 -22.82
N LEU A 286 8.77 2.37 -23.04
CA LEU A 286 7.79 2.51 -21.97
C LEU A 286 7.80 1.31 -21.02
N GLN A 287 7.87 0.09 -21.56
CA GLN A 287 8.05 -1.12 -20.75
C GLN A 287 9.33 -1.04 -19.91
N ALA A 288 10.47 -0.68 -20.50
CA ALA A 288 11.75 -0.56 -19.79
C ALA A 288 11.75 0.52 -18.69
N ILE A 289 11.01 1.62 -18.87
CA ILE A 289 10.82 2.65 -17.84
C ILE A 289 9.99 2.10 -16.67
N ILE A 290 8.86 1.43 -16.94
CA ILE A 290 8.03 0.85 -15.88
C ILE A 290 8.76 -0.30 -15.15
N ASP A 291 9.51 -1.11 -15.88
CA ASP A 291 10.39 -2.18 -15.38
C ASP A 291 11.40 -1.64 -14.37
N ALA A 292 12.17 -0.60 -14.75
CA ALA A 292 13.11 0.07 -13.86
C ALA A 292 12.44 0.70 -12.62
N ILE A 293 11.24 1.28 -12.77
CA ILE A 293 10.46 1.82 -11.63
C ILE A 293 10.02 0.71 -10.67
N VAL A 294 9.64 -0.45 -11.19
CA VAL A 294 9.24 -1.63 -10.40
C VAL A 294 10.45 -2.25 -9.68
N ASP A 295 11.62 -2.30 -10.34
CA ASP A 295 12.85 -2.81 -9.77
C ASP A 295 13.34 -1.97 -8.57
N LEU A 296 13.12 -0.65 -8.56
CA LEU A 296 13.43 0.22 -7.41
C LEU A 296 12.64 -0.13 -6.14
N ALA A 297 11.51 -0.83 -6.27
CA ALA A 297 10.74 -1.33 -5.13
C ALA A 297 11.28 -2.67 -4.57
N ILE A 298 12.17 -3.38 -5.28
CA ILE A 298 12.76 -4.64 -4.79
C ILE A 298 13.58 -4.42 -3.51
N PRO A 299 14.51 -3.43 -3.43
CA PRO A 299 15.19 -3.06 -2.18
C PRO A 299 14.24 -2.69 -1.04
N VAL A 300 13.14 -1.98 -1.35
CA VAL A 300 12.10 -1.62 -0.34
C VAL A 300 11.49 -2.90 0.25
N LYS A 301 11.02 -3.82 -0.61
CA LYS A 301 10.46 -5.12 -0.22
C LYS A 301 11.45 -5.96 0.60
N ASP A 302 12.75 -5.91 0.30
CA ASP A 302 13.77 -6.64 1.06
C ASP A 302 14.09 -5.99 2.43
N ALA A 303 14.09 -4.65 2.51
CA ALA A 303 14.26 -3.92 3.77
C ALA A 303 13.11 -4.18 4.76
N TYR A 304 11.84 -4.12 4.31
CA TYR A 304 10.70 -4.48 5.17
C TYR A 304 10.70 -5.97 5.55
N ASN A 305 11.12 -6.86 4.64
CA ASN A 305 11.29 -8.29 4.96
C ASN A 305 12.33 -8.53 6.06
N LYS A 306 13.38 -7.70 6.13
CA LYS A 306 14.38 -7.71 7.20
C LYS A 306 13.78 -7.18 8.50
N ALA A 307 13.18 -5.99 8.48
CA ALA A 307 12.54 -5.39 9.66
C ALA A 307 11.48 -6.29 10.30
N ARG A 308 10.67 -7.00 9.49
CA ARG A 308 9.72 -8.02 9.96
C ARG A 308 10.40 -9.16 10.72
N LYS A 309 11.54 -9.65 10.24
CA LYS A 309 12.30 -10.74 10.90
C LYS A 309 12.86 -10.27 12.25
N GLU A 310 13.30 -9.02 12.34
CA GLU A 310 13.78 -8.43 13.58
C GLU A 310 12.64 -8.23 14.60
N LEU A 311 11.50 -7.67 14.18
CA LEU A 311 10.30 -7.57 15.02
C LEU A 311 9.79 -8.95 15.48
N GLN A 312 9.93 -9.98 14.66
CA GLN A 312 9.62 -11.37 15.02
C GLN A 312 10.54 -11.90 16.14
N ILE A 313 11.84 -11.58 16.09
CA ILE A 313 12.81 -11.95 17.15
C ILE A 313 12.54 -11.16 18.44
N ASP A 314 12.29 -9.85 18.34
CA ASP A 314 11.91 -8.99 19.48
C ASP A 314 10.65 -9.54 20.18
N ALA A 315 9.64 -9.96 19.40
CA ALA A 315 8.39 -10.53 19.91
C ALA A 315 8.55 -11.90 20.57
N MET A 316 9.43 -12.76 20.05
CA MET A 316 9.70 -14.10 20.59
C MET A 316 10.59 -14.08 21.83
N THR A 317 11.51 -13.12 21.94
CA THR A 317 12.44 -13.01 23.07
C THR A 317 11.85 -12.24 24.25
N ASN A 318 11.25 -11.07 24.00
CA ASN A 318 10.72 -10.18 25.03
C ASN A 318 9.35 -9.59 24.62
N PRO A 319 8.27 -10.37 24.69
CA PRO A 319 6.93 -9.91 24.32
C PRO A 319 6.49 -8.75 25.23
N ASN A 320 6.31 -7.57 24.61
CA ASN A 320 6.00 -6.31 25.26
C ASN A 320 4.95 -5.53 24.44
N ILE A 321 4.14 -4.71 25.11
CA ILE A 321 3.18 -3.82 24.44
C ILE A 321 3.87 -2.81 23.51
N LYS A 322 5.14 -2.44 23.82
CA LYS A 322 5.98 -1.63 22.92
C LYS A 322 6.23 -2.33 21.58
N THR A 323 6.49 -3.64 21.59
CA THR A 323 6.68 -4.46 20.39
C THR A 323 5.39 -4.58 19.59
N SER A 324 4.24 -4.74 20.27
CA SER A 324 2.93 -4.69 19.61
C SER A 324 2.65 -3.34 18.94
N ARG A 325 3.01 -2.20 19.56
CA ARG A 325 2.90 -0.88 18.91
C ARG A 325 3.76 -0.78 17.65
N ALA A 326 5.04 -1.17 17.73
CA ALA A 326 5.93 -1.15 16.56
C ALA A 326 5.41 -2.03 15.41
N LEU A 327 4.77 -3.16 15.76
CA LEU A 327 4.18 -4.10 14.81
C LEU A 327 2.89 -3.58 14.16
N HIS A 328 2.09 -2.78 14.88
CA HIS A 328 0.97 -2.05 14.28
C HIS A 328 1.47 -0.99 13.30
N ILE A 329 2.49 -0.20 13.68
CA ILE A 329 3.08 0.82 12.78
C ILE A 329 3.63 0.16 11.51
N PHE A 330 4.37 -0.95 11.66
CA PHE A 330 4.83 -1.77 10.52
C PHE A 330 3.67 -2.27 9.63
N GLY A 331 2.54 -2.69 10.21
CA GLY A 331 1.36 -3.11 9.46
C GLY A 331 0.79 -1.97 8.61
N GLU A 332 0.62 -0.79 9.21
CA GLU A 332 0.17 0.41 8.49
C GLU A 332 1.15 0.79 7.35
N GLU A 333 2.47 0.76 7.58
CA GLU A 333 3.47 1.01 6.51
C GLU A 333 3.31 0.04 5.33
N ILE A 334 3.10 -1.24 5.61
CA ILE A 334 2.92 -2.29 4.60
C ILE A 334 1.60 -2.12 3.84
N ASP A 335 0.52 -1.69 4.50
CA ASP A 335 -0.75 -1.39 3.84
C ASP A 335 -0.69 -0.13 2.96
N MET A 336 -0.01 0.93 3.42
CA MET A 336 0.27 2.14 2.62
C MET A 336 1.04 1.78 1.32
N LEU A 337 2.14 1.02 1.44
CA LEU A 337 2.92 0.55 0.29
C LEU A 337 2.08 -0.29 -0.68
N GLN A 338 1.24 -1.20 -0.16
CA GLN A 338 0.32 -1.99 -0.97
C GLN A 338 -0.71 -1.12 -1.70
N ASN A 339 -1.28 -0.10 -1.05
CA ASN A 339 -2.31 0.77 -1.63
C ASN A 339 -1.77 1.58 -2.81
N LEU A 340 -0.51 2.01 -2.75
CA LEU A 340 0.19 2.70 -3.83
C LEU A 340 0.59 1.74 -4.97
N PHE A 341 1.05 0.53 -4.63
CA PHE A 341 1.62 -0.41 -5.59
C PHE A 341 0.56 -1.29 -6.32
N LYS A 342 -0.53 -1.69 -5.65
CA LYS A 342 -1.62 -2.51 -6.26
C LYS A 342 -2.22 -1.92 -7.55
N PRO A 343 -2.44 -0.60 -7.68
CA PRO A 343 -2.84 0.03 -8.93
C PRO A 343 -1.89 -0.18 -10.13
N ILE A 344 -0.58 -0.39 -9.91
CA ILE A 344 0.40 -0.58 -11.00
C ILE A 344 0.09 -1.86 -11.79
N ILE A 345 -0.38 -2.93 -11.13
CA ILE A 345 -0.90 -4.14 -11.80
C ILE A 345 -2.03 -3.80 -12.77
N VAL A 346 -2.94 -2.91 -12.38
CA VAL A 346 -4.10 -2.53 -13.22
C VAL A 346 -3.63 -1.72 -14.42
N LEU A 347 -2.65 -0.83 -14.23
CA LEU A 347 -2.01 -0.08 -15.31
C LEU A 347 -1.32 -1.01 -16.31
N VAL A 348 -0.46 -1.93 -15.85
CA VAL A 348 0.27 -2.87 -16.73
C VAL A 348 -0.69 -3.81 -17.49
N ASN A 349 -1.75 -4.31 -16.84
CA ASN A 349 -2.78 -5.08 -17.55
C ASN A 349 -3.54 -4.22 -18.57
N ALA A 350 -3.86 -2.95 -18.25
CA ALA A 350 -4.55 -2.07 -19.18
C ALA A 350 -3.69 -1.68 -20.39
N LEU A 351 -2.36 -1.61 -20.24
CA LEU A 351 -1.42 -1.52 -21.36
C LEU A 351 -1.40 -2.81 -22.18
N ARG A 352 -1.22 -3.98 -21.54
CA ARG A 352 -1.11 -5.27 -22.24
C ARG A 352 -2.40 -5.69 -22.97
N ASP A 353 -3.56 -5.32 -22.43
CA ASP A 353 -4.87 -5.64 -23.01
C ASP A 353 -5.38 -4.52 -23.97
N HIS A 354 -4.54 -3.50 -24.27
CA HIS A 354 -4.85 -2.50 -25.28
C HIS A 354 -4.56 -3.04 -26.68
N ASN A 355 -5.61 -3.11 -27.50
CA ASN A 355 -5.48 -3.38 -28.92
C ASN A 355 -6.41 -2.43 -29.69
N PRO A 356 -5.88 -1.51 -30.52
CA PRO A 356 -6.70 -0.57 -31.28
C PRO A 356 -7.54 -1.25 -32.36
N GLU A 357 -7.11 -2.38 -32.93
CA GLU A 357 -7.87 -3.10 -33.95
C GLU A 357 -9.14 -3.77 -33.40
N SER A 358 -9.17 -4.02 -32.09
CA SER A 358 -10.36 -4.55 -31.40
C SER A 358 -11.50 -3.52 -31.25
N GLN A 359 -11.31 -2.29 -31.75
CA GLN A 359 -12.25 -1.18 -31.62
C GLN A 359 -13.23 -1.05 -32.79
N VAL A 360 -13.17 -1.91 -33.81
CA VAL A 360 -14.27 -1.98 -34.79
C VAL A 360 -15.55 -2.30 -34.02
N PRO A 361 -16.56 -1.40 -33.99
CA PRO A 361 -17.85 -1.78 -33.50
C PRO A 361 -18.35 -2.83 -34.49
N VAL A 362 -18.51 -4.08 -34.04
CA VAL A 362 -19.39 -5.01 -34.73
C VAL A 362 -20.75 -4.31 -34.75
N GLN A 363 -21.05 -3.69 -35.88
CA GLN A 363 -22.33 -3.02 -36.08
C GLN A 363 -23.40 -4.05 -35.77
N ALA A 364 -24.41 -3.66 -34.99
CA ALA A 364 -25.46 -4.56 -34.57
C ALA A 364 -26.43 -4.86 -35.71
N GLU A 365 -25.93 -5.40 -36.83
CA GLU A 365 -26.70 -6.01 -37.92
C GLU A 365 -27.31 -7.36 -37.48
N THR A 366 -27.83 -7.43 -36.25
CA THR A 366 -28.66 -8.55 -35.80
C THR A 366 -29.56 -8.12 -34.64
N ALA A 367 -30.62 -7.34 -34.92
CA ALA A 367 -31.93 -7.37 -34.24
C ALA A 367 -32.85 -6.14 -34.53
N LEU A 368 -32.90 -5.61 -35.75
CA LEU A 368 -34.04 -4.80 -36.22
C LEU A 368 -34.33 -5.09 -37.69
N GLY A 369 -34.82 -6.32 -37.94
CA GLY A 369 -35.40 -6.68 -39.22
C GLY A 369 -36.70 -5.91 -39.45
N ASN A 370 -36.73 -5.07 -40.48
CA ASN A 370 -37.90 -4.26 -40.87
C ASN A 370 -39.13 -5.15 -41.12
N ALA A 371 -40.12 -5.05 -40.24
CA ALA A 371 -41.43 -5.66 -40.43
C ALA A 371 -42.31 -4.78 -41.35
N SER A 372 -41.91 -4.62 -42.61
CA SER A 372 -42.75 -4.04 -43.66
C SER A 372 -43.61 -5.13 -44.32
N ALA A 373 -44.93 -5.09 -44.07
CA ALA A 373 -45.88 -6.08 -44.57
C ALA A 373 -46.06 -6.00 -46.11
N PRO A 374 -46.16 -7.14 -46.83
CA PRO A 374 -46.47 -7.15 -48.25
C PRO A 374 -47.98 -7.11 -48.51
N SER A 375 -48.39 -6.34 -49.53
CA SER A 375 -49.73 -6.39 -50.13
C SER A 375 -49.76 -7.31 -51.37
N PRO A 376 -50.92 -7.86 -51.79
CA PRO A 376 -50.95 -9.04 -52.67
C PRO A 376 -51.28 -8.75 -54.15
N SER A 377 -50.59 -9.42 -55.06
CA SER A 377 -51.12 -9.86 -56.38
C SER A 377 -50.11 -10.78 -57.09
N GLY A 378 -50.56 -11.90 -57.66
CA GLY A 378 -49.73 -12.89 -58.36
C GLY A 378 -49.46 -12.55 -59.85
N PRO A 379 -49.26 -13.53 -60.76
CA PRO A 379 -49.37 -14.99 -60.61
C PRO A 379 -48.05 -15.76 -60.90
N GLN A 380 -48.03 -17.05 -60.51
CA GLN A 380 -47.03 -18.03 -60.98
C GLN A 380 -47.67 -19.01 -61.98
N THR A 381 -46.86 -19.54 -62.90
CA THR A 381 -47.17 -20.76 -63.67
C THR A 381 -46.13 -21.85 -63.41
N PRO A 382 -46.48 -23.15 -63.54
CA PRO A 382 -45.88 -24.23 -62.73
C PRO A 382 -45.18 -25.32 -63.57
N VAL A 383 -44.85 -26.46 -62.93
CA VAL A 383 -44.48 -27.83 -63.43
C VAL A 383 -43.23 -28.32 -62.66
N THR A 384 -43.05 -29.53 -62.08
CA THR A 384 -43.85 -30.77 -61.72
C THR A 384 -42.96 -31.57 -60.74
N GLY A 385 -43.39 -32.53 -59.89
CA GLY A 385 -44.69 -33.13 -59.57
C GLY A 385 -44.55 -34.44 -58.74
N LYS A 386 -45.68 -35.09 -58.38
CA LYS A 386 -45.87 -36.40 -57.68
C LYS A 386 -45.48 -36.44 -56.18
N MET A 387 -46.42 -36.50 -55.22
CA MET A 387 -47.37 -37.58 -54.78
C MET A 387 -46.73 -38.65 -53.85
N PRO A 388 -47.48 -39.32 -52.92
CA PRO A 388 -48.94 -39.31 -52.71
C PRO A 388 -49.48 -39.01 -51.27
N THR A 389 -50.66 -38.37 -51.23
CA THR A 389 -51.98 -38.81 -50.67
C THR A 389 -52.17 -39.31 -49.21
N VAL A 390 -53.38 -38.96 -48.66
CA VAL A 390 -54.15 -39.48 -47.48
C VAL A 390 -54.03 -38.63 -46.18
N THR A 391 -55.09 -38.09 -45.53
CA THR A 391 -56.53 -37.81 -45.87
C THR A 391 -57.15 -36.69 -44.97
N THR A 392 -58.23 -36.07 -45.46
CA THR A 392 -59.54 -35.67 -44.85
C THR A 392 -59.80 -35.99 -43.34
N ALA A 393 -60.61 -35.25 -42.55
CA ALA A 393 -61.65 -34.21 -42.76
C ALA A 393 -61.75 -33.28 -41.50
N THR A 394 -61.93 -31.95 -41.56
CA THR A 394 -63.15 -31.11 -41.79
C THR A 394 -64.10 -30.91 -40.59
N MET A 395 -64.53 -29.65 -40.36
CA MET A 395 -65.67 -29.13 -39.53
C MET A 395 -65.39 -28.73 -38.05
N PRO A 396 -66.16 -27.77 -37.46
CA PRO A 396 -66.13 -26.34 -37.83
C PRO A 396 -66.13 -25.36 -36.62
N LEU A 397 -65.85 -24.07 -36.88
CA LEU A 397 -66.09 -22.95 -35.94
C LEU A 397 -67.59 -22.61 -35.85
N PRO A 398 -68.09 -22.11 -34.70
CA PRO A 398 -68.51 -20.70 -34.58
C PRO A 398 -68.38 -20.13 -33.13
N PRO A 399 -68.87 -18.91 -32.79
CA PRO A 399 -68.34 -17.61 -33.20
C PRO A 399 -68.04 -16.66 -32.00
N ASP A 400 -67.69 -15.41 -32.29
CA ASP A 400 -67.13 -14.41 -31.36
C ASP A 400 -67.95 -14.02 -30.12
N SER A 401 -67.24 -13.71 -29.03
CA SER A 401 -67.58 -12.60 -28.13
C SER A 401 -66.31 -12.02 -27.45
N PRO A 402 -66.21 -10.70 -27.22
CA PRO A 402 -64.94 -10.04 -26.95
C PRO A 402 -64.55 -10.04 -25.47
N GLN A 403 -63.38 -10.58 -25.12
CA GLN A 403 -62.82 -10.46 -23.78
C GLN A 403 -61.72 -9.39 -23.71
N HIS A 404 -61.99 -8.33 -22.95
CA HIS A 404 -60.99 -7.34 -22.54
C HIS A 404 -59.90 -7.99 -21.68
N PHE A 405 -58.77 -8.36 -22.30
CA PHE A 405 -57.58 -8.75 -21.55
C PHE A 405 -56.93 -7.53 -20.91
N SER A 406 -57.17 -7.34 -19.62
CA SER A 406 -56.34 -6.46 -18.79
C SER A 406 -54.95 -7.09 -18.62
N PRO A 407 -53.84 -6.33 -18.69
CA PRO A 407 -52.51 -6.89 -18.52
C PRO A 407 -52.34 -7.45 -17.11
N LEU A 408 -51.98 -8.73 -17.01
CA LEU A 408 -51.70 -9.41 -15.75
C LEU A 408 -50.67 -8.63 -14.91
N ALA A 409 -51.02 -8.35 -13.66
CA ALA A 409 -50.14 -7.64 -12.74
C ALA A 409 -48.88 -8.48 -12.46
N LYS A 410 -47.73 -8.04 -12.97
CA LYS A 410 -46.41 -8.67 -12.76
C LYS A 410 -46.22 -9.06 -11.31
N THR A 411 -45.92 -10.34 -11.05
CA THR A 411 -45.76 -10.87 -9.70
C THR A 411 -44.49 -10.30 -9.05
N LYS A 412 -44.37 -10.42 -7.72
CA LYS A 412 -43.20 -9.90 -6.99
C LYS A 412 -41.88 -10.49 -7.50
N ARG A 413 -41.87 -11.78 -7.87
CA ARG A 413 -40.71 -12.46 -8.47
C ARG A 413 -40.33 -11.89 -9.85
N ASP A 414 -41.31 -11.52 -10.66
CA ASP A 414 -41.04 -10.92 -11.98
C ASP A 414 -40.39 -9.54 -11.85
N ARG A 415 -40.80 -8.76 -10.84
CA ARG A 415 -40.20 -7.45 -10.53
C ARG A 415 -38.77 -7.58 -9.99
N GLU A 416 -38.52 -8.55 -9.11
CA GLU A 416 -37.18 -8.85 -8.60
C GLU A 416 -36.25 -9.33 -9.73
N GLY A 417 -36.75 -10.22 -10.61
CA GLY A 417 -36.02 -10.68 -11.81
C GLY A 417 -35.73 -9.55 -12.80
N GLU A 418 -36.69 -8.67 -13.08
CA GLU A 418 -36.51 -7.51 -13.96
C GLU A 418 -35.54 -6.48 -13.37
N MET A 419 -35.57 -6.26 -12.05
CA MET A 419 -34.62 -5.39 -11.36
C MET A 419 -33.20 -5.95 -11.40
N LEU A 420 -33.01 -7.25 -11.13
CA LEU A 420 -31.72 -7.92 -11.25
C LEU A 420 -31.19 -7.87 -12.70
N ARG A 421 -32.06 -8.04 -13.70
CA ARG A 421 -31.70 -7.91 -15.11
C ARG A 421 -31.26 -6.49 -15.45
N LYS A 422 -32.04 -5.48 -15.07
CA LYS A 422 -31.68 -4.06 -15.22
C LYS A 422 -30.39 -3.70 -14.51
N MET A 423 -30.12 -4.23 -13.31
CA MET A 423 -28.86 -4.04 -12.61
C MET A 423 -27.69 -4.74 -13.31
N SER A 424 -27.89 -5.94 -13.86
CA SER A 424 -26.85 -6.61 -14.66
C SER A 424 -26.59 -5.90 -15.98
N ASP A 425 -27.63 -5.36 -16.63
CA ASP A 425 -27.52 -4.58 -17.86
C ASP A 425 -26.85 -3.22 -17.57
N PHE A 426 -27.17 -2.55 -16.47
CA PHE A 426 -26.44 -1.35 -16.01
C PHE A 426 -24.97 -1.67 -15.72
N LYS A 427 -24.67 -2.80 -15.06
CA LYS A 427 -23.30 -3.25 -14.78
C LYS A 427 -22.55 -3.69 -16.03
N ARG A 428 -23.28 -4.03 -17.11
CA ARG A 428 -22.74 -4.36 -18.44
C ARG A 428 -22.48 -3.08 -19.24
N ILE A 429 -23.42 -2.14 -19.26
CA ILE A 429 -23.29 -0.81 -19.87
C ILE A 429 -22.18 0.01 -19.19
N ALA A 430 -22.07 -0.04 -17.86
CA ALA A 430 -20.97 0.59 -17.11
C ALA A 430 -19.61 -0.11 -17.32
N ARG A 431 -19.59 -1.35 -17.85
CA ARG A 431 -18.39 -2.05 -18.33
C ARG A 431 -18.12 -1.80 -19.81
N THR A 432 -19.13 -1.40 -20.58
CA THR A 432 -18.95 -0.75 -21.88
C THR A 432 -18.45 0.66 -21.63
N GLN A 433 -17.19 0.78 -21.20
CA GLN A 433 -16.47 2.04 -21.39
C GLN A 433 -16.59 2.42 -22.86
N VAL A 434 -16.95 3.67 -23.11
CA VAL A 434 -16.89 4.26 -24.45
C VAL A 434 -15.40 4.37 -24.80
N ARG A 435 -14.84 3.29 -25.36
CA ARG A 435 -13.47 3.27 -25.83
C ARG A 435 -13.39 4.24 -27.01
N TYR A 436 -12.74 5.38 -26.78
CA TYR A 436 -12.41 6.33 -27.83
C TYR A 436 -11.51 5.65 -28.87
N VAL A 437 -11.62 6.08 -30.13
CA VAL A 437 -10.68 5.65 -31.17
C VAL A 437 -9.32 6.26 -30.85
N THR A 438 -8.34 5.41 -30.58
CA THR A 438 -6.98 5.78 -30.15
C THR A 438 -5.98 5.37 -31.23
N ASN A 439 -5.20 6.31 -31.76
CA ASN A 439 -4.21 6.01 -32.80
C ASN A 439 -2.92 5.41 -32.20
N VAL A 440 -2.68 5.59 -30.91
CA VAL A 440 -1.61 4.93 -30.17
C VAL A 440 -1.86 3.42 -30.17
N SER A 441 -0.89 2.66 -30.63
CA SER A 441 -0.86 1.20 -30.58
C SER A 441 0.31 0.74 -29.70
N ILE A 442 0.14 -0.36 -28.98
CA ILE A 442 1.24 -1.03 -28.29
C ILE A 442 1.77 -2.17 -29.17
N SER A 443 3.08 -2.17 -29.34
CA SER A 443 3.80 -3.19 -30.11
C SER A 443 3.58 -4.61 -29.57
N PRO A 444 3.33 -5.62 -30.43
CA PRO A 444 3.20 -7.01 -30.02
C PRO A 444 4.44 -7.55 -29.29
N VAL A 445 5.61 -6.97 -29.52
CA VAL A 445 6.84 -7.33 -28.81
C VAL A 445 6.76 -6.85 -27.36
N ALA A 446 6.34 -5.60 -27.13
CA ALA A 446 6.18 -5.04 -25.79
C ALA A 446 5.13 -5.81 -24.95
N HIS A 447 4.05 -6.32 -25.56
CA HIS A 447 3.06 -7.16 -24.85
C HIS A 447 3.66 -8.38 -24.16
N VAL A 448 4.73 -8.97 -24.69
CA VAL A 448 5.40 -10.12 -24.07
C VAL A 448 6.18 -9.66 -22.81
N TYR A 449 6.93 -8.56 -22.91
CA TYR A 449 7.72 -8.03 -21.79
C TYR A 449 6.86 -7.39 -20.69
N PHE A 450 5.69 -6.84 -21.01
CA PHE A 450 4.71 -6.43 -19.99
C PHE A 450 4.22 -7.61 -19.12
N GLY A 451 4.33 -8.85 -19.60
CA GLY A 451 4.07 -10.05 -18.77
C GLY A 451 5.08 -10.22 -17.64
N ASP A 452 6.36 -9.99 -17.91
CA ASP A 452 7.46 -10.12 -16.94
C ASP A 452 7.37 -9.05 -15.83
N VAL A 453 7.15 -7.79 -16.24
CA VAL A 453 6.88 -6.67 -15.32
C VAL A 453 5.66 -6.92 -14.43
N LEU A 454 4.60 -7.54 -15.01
CA LEU A 454 3.41 -7.91 -14.27
C LEU A 454 3.70 -8.99 -13.22
N ASP A 455 4.49 -10.01 -13.55
CA ASP A 455 4.88 -11.08 -12.63
C ASP A 455 5.81 -10.56 -11.52
N HIS A 456 6.73 -9.63 -11.82
CA HIS A 456 7.49 -8.88 -10.81
C HIS A 456 6.56 -8.10 -9.87
N CYS A 457 5.59 -7.36 -10.40
CA CYS A 457 4.63 -6.61 -9.59
C CYS A 457 3.80 -7.52 -8.66
N ILE A 458 3.29 -8.63 -9.20
CA ILE A 458 2.53 -9.63 -8.43
C ILE A 458 3.38 -10.23 -7.31
N THR A 459 4.65 -10.57 -7.60
CA THR A 459 5.59 -11.14 -6.62
C THR A 459 5.87 -10.16 -5.47
N ILE A 460 6.03 -8.87 -5.77
CA ILE A 460 6.24 -7.82 -4.75
C ILE A 460 5.00 -7.68 -3.85
N ILE A 461 3.80 -7.59 -4.44
CA ILE A 461 2.54 -7.48 -3.67
C ILE A 461 2.29 -8.72 -2.80
N GLN A 462 2.48 -9.92 -3.34
CA GLN A 462 2.36 -11.16 -2.55
C GLN A 462 3.34 -11.18 -1.37
N SER A 463 4.55 -10.63 -1.54
CA SER A 463 5.49 -10.49 -0.43
C SER A 463 5.00 -9.49 0.62
N PHE A 464 4.41 -8.36 0.23
CA PHE A 464 3.80 -7.41 1.19
C PHE A 464 2.59 -8.01 1.93
N GLU A 465 1.67 -8.67 1.21
CA GLU A 465 0.52 -9.37 1.82
C GLU A 465 0.96 -10.48 2.79
N GLN A 466 2.04 -11.20 2.47
CA GLN A 466 2.66 -12.17 3.39
C GLN A 466 3.28 -11.50 4.62
N MET A 467 3.86 -10.30 4.47
CA MET A 467 4.45 -9.54 5.57
C MET A 467 3.39 -9.03 6.55
N ASP A 468 2.27 -8.47 6.08
CA ASP A 468 1.14 -8.08 6.92
C ASP A 468 0.53 -9.30 7.65
N ALA A 469 0.21 -10.37 6.90
CA ALA A 469 -0.35 -11.58 7.50
C ALA A 469 0.60 -12.16 8.58
N SER A 470 1.91 -12.07 8.36
CA SER A 470 2.90 -12.43 9.39
C SER A 470 2.92 -11.45 10.57
N ALA A 471 2.74 -10.15 10.37
CA ALA A 471 2.68 -9.17 11.45
C ALA A 471 1.47 -9.41 12.35
N ASN A 472 0.28 -9.62 11.77
CA ASN A 472 -0.94 -9.98 12.49
C ASN A 472 -0.79 -11.27 13.32
N ASN A 473 -0.09 -12.28 12.78
CA ASN A 473 0.24 -13.51 13.51
C ASN A 473 1.22 -13.26 14.68
N ILE A 474 2.25 -12.42 14.50
CA ILE A 474 3.20 -12.05 15.57
C ILE A 474 2.48 -11.26 16.68
N SER A 475 1.54 -10.37 16.33
CA SER A 475 0.74 -9.61 17.31
C SER A 475 -0.09 -10.55 18.18
N THR A 476 -0.75 -11.52 17.55
CA THR A 476 -1.51 -12.58 18.23
C THR A 476 -0.61 -13.44 19.15
N LEU A 477 0.62 -13.76 18.72
CA LEU A 477 1.61 -14.47 19.54
C LEU A 477 2.04 -13.66 20.78
N ILE A 478 2.23 -12.34 20.64
CA ILE A 478 2.55 -11.45 21.77
C ILE A 478 1.43 -11.50 22.81
N PHE A 479 0.17 -11.30 22.42
CA PHE A 479 -0.96 -11.33 23.38
C PHE A 479 -1.11 -12.69 24.07
N ASN A 480 -0.99 -13.80 23.33
CA ASN A 480 -1.02 -15.14 23.92
C ASN A 480 0.13 -15.37 24.93
N THR A 481 1.34 -14.90 24.62
CA THR A 481 2.51 -15.09 25.47
C THR A 481 2.48 -14.19 26.70
N VAL A 482 2.03 -12.93 26.56
CA VAL A 482 1.77 -12.02 27.69
C VAL A 482 0.68 -12.59 28.59
N GLY A 483 -0.43 -13.10 28.03
CA GLY A 483 -1.50 -13.76 28.78
C GLY A 483 -0.99 -14.96 29.59
N ALA A 484 -0.17 -15.83 28.96
CA ALA A 484 0.45 -16.97 29.63
C ALA A 484 1.40 -16.54 30.78
N LYS A 485 2.20 -15.49 30.58
CA LYS A 485 3.10 -14.93 31.59
C LYS A 485 2.31 -14.34 32.77
N THR A 486 1.25 -13.57 32.49
CA THR A 486 0.35 -13.00 33.50
C THR A 486 -0.33 -14.08 34.33
N ASN A 487 -0.79 -15.17 33.70
CA ASN A 487 -1.34 -16.33 34.40
C ASN A 487 -0.30 -16.99 35.33
N GLY A 488 0.96 -17.10 34.87
CA GLY A 488 2.08 -17.56 35.70
C GLY A 488 2.33 -16.66 36.92
N THR A 489 2.33 -15.34 36.75
CA THR A 489 2.50 -14.40 37.88
C THR A 489 1.31 -14.43 38.84
N MET A 490 0.09 -14.61 38.34
CA MET A 490 -1.11 -14.77 39.17
C MET A 490 -1.05 -16.03 40.03
N MET A 491 -0.58 -17.16 39.46
CA MET A 491 -0.34 -18.39 40.22
C MET A 491 0.69 -18.19 41.34
N ILE A 492 1.80 -17.47 41.08
CA ILE A 492 2.81 -17.18 42.11
C ILE A 492 2.21 -16.33 43.24
N LEU A 493 1.48 -15.26 42.91
CA LEU A 493 0.82 -14.40 43.90
C LEU A 493 -0.23 -15.17 44.73
N ALA A 494 -0.98 -16.07 44.09
CA ALA A 494 -1.92 -16.95 44.77
C ALA A 494 -1.20 -17.88 45.76
N VAL A 495 -0.12 -18.56 45.34
CA VAL A 495 0.67 -19.44 46.23
C VAL A 495 1.23 -18.67 47.43
N VAL A 496 1.76 -17.46 47.22
CA VAL A 496 2.22 -16.59 48.32
C VAL A 496 1.05 -16.24 49.26
N THR A 497 -0.10 -15.85 48.72
CA THR A 497 -1.30 -15.55 49.52
C THR A 497 -1.80 -16.76 50.30
N ILE A 498 -1.80 -17.95 49.71
CA ILE A 498 -2.20 -19.22 50.35
C ILE A 498 -1.28 -19.56 51.53
N ILE A 499 0.01 -19.21 51.46
CA ILE A 499 0.97 -19.39 52.56
C ILE A 499 0.75 -18.36 53.67
N PHE A 500 0.65 -17.09 53.32
CA PHE A 500 0.65 -16.02 54.32
C PHE A 500 -0.73 -15.73 54.93
N ALA A 501 -1.84 -15.83 54.18
CA ALA A 501 -3.18 -15.53 54.71
C ALA A 501 -3.56 -16.30 56.00
N PRO A 502 -3.40 -17.64 56.09
CA PRO A 502 -3.70 -18.35 57.35
C PRO A 502 -2.73 -17.96 58.47
N LEU A 503 -1.44 -17.78 58.17
CA LEU A 503 -0.43 -17.40 59.16
C LEU A 503 -0.69 -15.98 59.71
N THR A 504 -1.08 -15.05 58.85
CA THR A 504 -1.50 -13.69 59.21
C THR A 504 -2.80 -13.69 60.02
N PHE A 505 -3.77 -14.55 59.68
CA PHE A 505 -4.99 -14.70 60.48
C PHE A 505 -4.69 -15.21 61.90
N ILE A 506 -3.85 -16.25 62.03
CA ILE A 506 -3.45 -16.82 63.32
C ILE A 506 -2.65 -15.79 64.13
N SER A 507 -1.69 -15.11 63.50
CA SER A 507 -0.90 -14.04 64.13
C SER A 507 -1.79 -12.87 64.57
N GLY A 508 -2.76 -12.46 63.75
CA GLY A 508 -3.72 -11.42 64.09
C GLY A 508 -4.63 -11.80 65.26
N TYR A 509 -5.14 -13.03 65.27
CA TYR A 509 -5.96 -13.57 66.37
C TYR A 509 -5.19 -13.56 67.70
N PHE A 510 -3.94 -14.03 67.72
CA PHE A 510 -3.12 -14.01 68.94
C PHE A 510 -2.52 -12.63 69.28
N GLY A 511 -2.56 -11.67 68.36
CA GLY A 511 -2.25 -10.26 68.59
C GLY A 511 -3.39 -9.45 69.20
N MET A 512 -4.58 -10.03 69.40
CA MET A 512 -5.71 -9.38 70.06
C MET A 512 -5.57 -9.42 71.59
N ASN A 513 -5.81 -8.29 72.24
CA ASN A 513 -5.76 -8.15 73.71
C ASN A 513 -6.98 -8.79 74.40
N PHE A 514 -6.99 -10.12 74.52
CA PHE A 514 -8.04 -10.86 75.24
C PHE A 514 -7.80 -10.89 76.75
N ALA A 515 -8.81 -10.53 77.54
CA ALA A 515 -8.71 -10.42 79.00
C ALA A 515 -8.91 -11.75 79.77
N SER A 516 -9.43 -12.80 79.15
CA SER A 516 -9.63 -14.11 79.78
C SER A 516 -9.70 -15.25 78.75
N GLY A 517 -8.92 -16.32 78.95
CA GLY A 517 -8.94 -17.50 78.08
C GLY A 517 -7.93 -18.58 78.53
N ALA A 518 -8.16 -19.83 78.13
CA ALA A 518 -7.37 -20.98 78.58
C ALA A 518 -5.89 -20.98 78.11
N GLY A 519 -5.52 -20.13 77.14
CA GLY A 519 -4.16 -20.04 76.59
C GLY A 519 -3.17 -19.16 77.38
N LEU A 520 -3.62 -18.41 78.40
CA LEU A 520 -2.75 -17.41 79.07
C LEU A 520 -1.63 -18.00 79.95
N ALA A 521 -1.68 -19.28 80.33
CA ALA A 521 -0.65 -19.90 81.17
C ALA A 521 0.69 -20.11 80.43
N HIS A 522 0.64 -20.42 79.12
CA HIS A 522 1.82 -20.61 78.26
C HIS A 522 1.56 -20.06 76.85
N PRO A 523 1.50 -18.73 76.67
CA PRO A 523 1.05 -18.11 75.42
C PRO A 523 1.88 -18.54 74.19
N PHE A 524 3.20 -18.66 74.33
CA PHE A 524 4.08 -19.10 73.24
C PHE A 524 3.88 -20.56 72.83
N ALA A 525 3.68 -21.48 73.80
CA ALA A 525 3.51 -22.89 73.50
C ALA A 525 2.13 -23.16 72.86
N PHE A 526 1.08 -22.50 73.38
CA PHE A 526 -0.27 -22.61 72.86
C PHE A 526 -0.39 -22.07 71.42
N PHE A 527 0.31 -20.97 71.10
CA PHE A 527 0.40 -20.45 69.73
C PHE A 527 0.88 -21.51 68.74
N TRP A 528 2.04 -22.14 68.98
CA TRP A 528 2.61 -23.11 68.03
C TRP A 528 1.79 -24.41 67.92
N VAL A 529 1.17 -24.87 69.01
CA VAL A 529 0.28 -26.05 69.02
C VAL A 529 -0.97 -25.84 68.16
N VAL A 530 -1.50 -24.61 68.08
CA VAL A 530 -2.64 -24.29 67.20
C VAL A 530 -2.17 -23.94 65.78
N ALA A 531 -1.09 -23.18 65.64
CA ALA A 531 -0.64 -22.64 64.37
C ALA A 531 -0.14 -23.71 63.38
N VAL A 532 0.66 -24.68 63.85
CA VAL A 532 1.25 -25.69 62.95
C VAL A 532 0.19 -26.62 62.35
N PRO A 533 -0.73 -27.23 63.12
CA PRO A 533 -1.76 -28.10 62.54
C PRO A 533 -2.73 -27.35 61.62
N SER A 534 -3.11 -26.11 61.97
CA SER A 534 -4.03 -25.31 61.14
C SER A 534 -3.39 -24.89 59.80
N LEU A 535 -2.10 -24.52 59.80
CA LEU A 535 -1.35 -24.24 58.58
C LEU A 535 -1.23 -25.48 57.68
N VAL A 536 -0.90 -26.64 58.27
CA VAL A 536 -0.81 -27.92 57.52
C VAL A 536 -2.17 -28.33 56.96
N ALA A 537 -3.25 -28.20 57.73
CA ALA A 537 -4.60 -28.52 57.25
C ALA A 537 -5.04 -27.61 56.10
N PHE A 538 -4.76 -26.30 56.18
CA PHE A 538 -5.06 -25.34 55.12
C PHE A 538 -4.24 -25.62 53.85
N MET A 539 -2.95 -25.90 54.01
CA MET A 539 -2.07 -26.32 52.91
C MET A 539 -2.58 -27.57 52.20
N LEU A 540 -2.94 -28.61 52.96
CA LEU A 540 -3.46 -29.86 52.40
C LEU A 540 -4.80 -29.65 51.69
N LEU A 541 -5.69 -28.82 52.22
CA LEU A 541 -6.98 -28.48 51.59
C LEU A 541 -6.76 -27.81 50.23
N VAL A 542 -5.93 -26.76 50.17
CA VAL A 542 -5.69 -26.02 48.93
C VAL A 542 -4.90 -26.85 47.91
N PHE A 543 -3.92 -27.63 48.38
CA PHE A 543 -3.15 -28.54 47.53
C PHE A 543 -4.04 -29.66 46.96
N ALA A 544 -5.00 -30.17 47.73
CA ALA A 544 -5.99 -31.13 47.25
C ALA A 544 -6.89 -30.53 46.16
N THR A 545 -7.39 -29.29 46.33
CA THR A 545 -8.18 -28.63 45.28
C THR A 545 -7.37 -28.40 44.00
N MET A 546 -6.10 -27.99 44.11
CA MET A 546 -5.24 -27.73 42.96
C MET A 546 -4.74 -29.01 42.26
N LEU A 547 -4.57 -30.11 43.01
CA LEU A 547 -4.25 -31.43 42.44
C LEU A 547 -5.43 -32.04 41.70
N TRP A 548 -6.67 -31.83 42.17
CA TRP A 548 -7.86 -32.47 41.59
C TRP A 548 -8.03 -32.13 40.11
N ASP A 549 -7.93 -30.85 39.75
CA ASP A 549 -8.05 -30.37 38.36
C ASP A 549 -6.91 -30.88 37.47
N ASN A 550 -5.67 -30.86 38.00
CA ASN A 550 -4.51 -31.40 37.29
C ASN A 550 -4.62 -32.92 37.05
N LEU A 551 -5.07 -33.68 38.06
CA LEU A 551 -5.22 -35.13 37.99
C LEU A 551 -6.36 -35.53 37.05
N ALA A 552 -7.50 -34.82 37.09
CA ALA A 552 -8.59 -35.00 36.15
C ALA A 552 -8.15 -34.76 34.69
N SER A 553 -7.38 -33.69 34.43
CA SER A 553 -6.83 -33.41 33.10
C SER A 553 -5.78 -34.44 32.64
N PHE A 554 -5.01 -35.01 33.57
CA PHE A 554 -4.02 -36.04 33.28
C PHE A 554 -4.68 -37.38 32.95
N LEU A 555 -5.72 -37.77 33.70
CA LEU A 555 -6.51 -38.97 33.47
C LEU A 555 -7.26 -38.93 32.12
N SER A 556 -7.87 -37.79 31.77
CA SER A 556 -8.54 -37.63 30.47
C SER A 556 -7.53 -37.70 29.30
N LYS A 557 -6.38 -37.03 29.39
CA LYS A 557 -5.28 -37.12 28.41
C LYS A 557 -4.75 -38.55 28.26
N ARG A 558 -4.63 -39.32 29.35
CA ARG A 558 -4.27 -40.75 29.30
C ARG A 558 -5.35 -41.59 28.62
N GLY A 559 -6.64 -41.37 28.93
CA GLY A 559 -7.76 -42.06 28.31
C GLY A 559 -7.83 -41.85 26.79
N ILE A 560 -7.63 -40.61 26.31
CA ILE A 560 -7.63 -40.29 24.88
C ILE A 560 -6.43 -40.95 24.16
N ARG A 561 -5.22 -40.91 24.75
CA ARG A 561 -4.03 -41.61 24.20
C ARG A 561 -4.23 -43.12 24.15
N ALA A 562 -4.89 -43.72 25.15
CA ALA A 562 -5.24 -45.14 25.15
C ALA A 562 -6.27 -45.50 24.04
N ARG A 563 -7.27 -44.64 23.80
CA ARG A 563 -8.22 -44.81 22.68
C ARG A 563 -7.52 -44.72 21.31
N ARG A 564 -6.66 -43.71 21.06
CA ARG A 564 -5.89 -43.61 19.80
C ARG A 564 -5.03 -44.84 19.53
N ARG A 565 -4.29 -45.33 20.54
CA ARG A 565 -3.46 -46.55 20.44
C ARG A 565 -4.27 -47.83 20.19
N ARG A 566 -5.54 -47.90 20.60
CA ARG A 566 -6.44 -49.03 20.28
C ARG A 566 -7.02 -48.92 18.87
N HIS A 567 -7.16 -47.71 18.32
CA HIS A 567 -7.65 -47.51 16.95
C HIS A 567 -6.56 -47.80 15.90
N GLN A 568 -5.31 -47.38 16.16
CA GLN A 568 -4.12 -47.72 15.36
C GLN A 568 -3.68 -49.19 15.45
N ARG A 569 -4.43 -50.05 16.14
CA ARG A 569 -4.24 -51.52 16.19
C ARG A 569 -5.43 -52.28 15.60
N ARG A 570 -6.32 -51.57 14.90
CA ARG A 570 -7.53 -52.08 14.22
C ARG A 570 -7.63 -51.63 12.77
N LEU A 571 -6.66 -50.83 12.32
CA LEU A 571 -6.20 -50.67 10.94
C LEU A 571 -4.88 -51.44 10.86
#